data_AF-A0A0F9HG94-F1
#
_entry.id   AF-A0A0F9HG94-F1
#
_cell.length_a   1.000
_cell.length_b   1.000
_cell.length_c   1.000
_cell.angle_alpha   90.00
_cell.angle_beta   90.00
_cell.angle_gamma   90.00
#
_symmetry.space_group_name_H-M   'P 1'
#
loop_
_entity.id
_entity.type
_entity.pdbx_description
1 polymer ?
#
loop_
_entity_poly.entity_id
_entity_poly.type
_entity_poly.pdbx_seq_one_letter_code
_entity_poly.pdbx_strand_id
1 'polypeptide(L)'
;MEQSTSLVTLENDTEVKAFFDQAVGLREYAEDLVILTAEDLAPVTNDLSVIAKVKKGMKDKRESYVKPLKDRAADFIEAFKILMAPVEKADSILREKMLTYNKEQERIRQEQEEINRKRQEAAEAEMKLKGELTESVNLVEVIPETAKRVSTGMGSA
;
A
#
# COMPACT_ATOMS: atom_id res chain seq x y z
N MET A 1 -25.86 18.22 15.31
CA MET A 1 -26.33 17.73 14.01
C MET A 1 -26.02 16.24 13.95
N GLU A 2 -26.97 15.40 14.33
CA GLU A 2 -26.85 13.95 14.16
C GLU A 2 -26.91 13.66 12.65
N GLN A 3 -25.80 13.24 12.06
CA GLN A 3 -25.83 12.71 10.71
C GLN A 3 -26.42 11.31 10.80
N SER A 4 -27.71 11.20 10.53
CA SER A 4 -28.40 9.93 10.34
C SER A 4 -27.79 9.24 9.12
N THR A 5 -26.88 8.29 9.35
CA THR A 5 -26.40 7.36 8.34
C THR A 5 -27.52 6.36 8.07
N SER A 6 -28.48 6.76 7.23
CA SER A 6 -29.47 5.81 6.72
C SER A 6 -28.73 4.79 5.84
N LEU A 7 -28.51 3.59 6.38
CA LEU A 7 -28.16 2.44 5.57
C LEU A 7 -29.33 2.25 4.58
N VAL A 8 -29.10 2.51 3.30
CA VAL A 8 -30.14 2.33 2.29
C VAL A 8 -30.42 0.84 2.16
N THR A 9 -31.54 0.39 2.68
CA THR A 9 -32.03 -0.98 2.48
C THR A 9 -32.53 -1.09 1.04
N LEU A 10 -31.72 -1.69 0.16
CA LEU A 10 -32.06 -1.98 -1.24
C LEU A 10 -33.39 -2.73 -1.38
N GLU A 11 -33.74 -3.53 -0.37
CA GLU A 11 -34.98 -4.29 -0.26
C GLU A 11 -36.25 -3.44 -0.21
N ASN A 12 -36.14 -2.12 -0.01
CA ASN A 12 -37.29 -1.22 0.03
C ASN A 12 -37.35 -0.25 -1.15
N ASP A 13 -36.36 -0.26 -2.04
CA ASP A 13 -36.38 0.62 -3.21
C ASP A 13 -37.36 0.09 -4.26
N THR A 14 -38.42 0.87 -4.49
CA THR A 14 -39.50 0.52 -5.41
C THR A 14 -39.04 0.39 -6.86
N GLU A 15 -38.03 1.16 -7.28
CA GLU A 15 -37.49 1.06 -8.65
C GLU A 15 -36.65 -0.20 -8.83
N VAL A 16 -35.85 -0.56 -7.82
CA VAL A 16 -35.07 -1.81 -7.84
C VAL A 16 -36.00 -3.03 -7.88
N LYS A 17 -37.09 -3.02 -7.10
CA LYS A 17 -38.14 -4.04 -7.17
C LYS A 17 -38.79 -4.09 -8.55
N ALA A 18 -39.15 -2.94 -9.12
CA ALA A 18 -39.74 -2.90 -10.45
C ALA A 18 -38.81 -3.49 -11.52
N PHE A 19 -37.51 -3.22 -11.46
CA PHE A 19 -36.54 -3.85 -12.37
C PHE A 19 -36.40 -5.35 -12.13
N PHE A 20 -36.45 -5.80 -10.87
CA PHE A 20 -36.42 -7.22 -10.53
C PHE A 20 -37.64 -7.95 -11.09
N ASP A 21 -38.85 -7.42 -10.85
CA ASP A 21 -40.10 -8.03 -11.34
C ASP A 21 -40.11 -8.07 -12.88
N GLN A 22 -39.66 -7.01 -13.55
CA GLN A 22 -39.49 -6.99 -15.00
C GLN A 22 -38.47 -8.03 -15.48
N ALA A 23 -37.35 -8.19 -14.78
CA ALA A 23 -36.33 -9.17 -15.14
C ALA A 23 -36.83 -10.62 -14.95
N VAL A 24 -37.61 -10.89 -13.91
CA VAL A 24 -38.25 -12.19 -13.69
C VAL A 24 -39.23 -12.50 -14.83
N GLY A 25 -40.12 -11.56 -15.16
CA GLY A 25 -41.07 -11.74 -16.26
C GLY A 25 -40.40 -11.93 -17.62
N LEU A 26 -39.34 -11.16 -17.91
CA LEU A 26 -38.55 -11.33 -19.14
C LEU A 26 -37.84 -12.69 -19.20
N ARG A 27 -37.38 -13.20 -18.05
CA ARG A 27 -36.76 -14.53 -17.97
C ARG A 27 -37.77 -15.62 -18.26
N GLU A 28 -38.92 -15.61 -17.58
CA GLU A 28 -39.98 -16.61 -17.76
C GLU A 28 -40.47 -16.61 -19.21
N TYR A 29 -40.72 -15.44 -19.78
CA TYR A 29 -41.07 -15.31 -21.20
C TYR A 29 -39.98 -15.89 -22.12
N ALA A 30 -38.70 -15.63 -21.85
CA ALA A 30 -37.60 -16.14 -22.66
C ALA A 30 -37.42 -17.67 -22.53
N GLU A 31 -37.77 -18.26 -21.38
CA GLU A 31 -37.73 -19.71 -21.15
C GLU A 31 -38.80 -20.45 -21.98
N ASP A 32 -39.98 -19.84 -22.16
CA ASP A 32 -41.09 -20.40 -22.93
C ASP A 32 -41.03 -20.10 -24.44
N LEU A 33 -40.17 -19.17 -24.86
CA LEU A 33 -40.12 -18.67 -26.23
C LEU A 33 -39.53 -19.68 -27.20
N VAL A 34 -40.27 -20.00 -28.27
CA VAL A 34 -39.82 -20.84 -29.39
C VAL A 34 -39.83 -20.04 -30.68
N ILE A 35 -38.68 -19.94 -31.33
CA ILE A 35 -38.49 -19.26 -32.62
C ILE A 35 -38.52 -20.31 -33.72
N LEU A 36 -39.52 -20.28 -34.60
CA LEU A 36 -39.69 -21.26 -35.67
C LEU A 36 -39.48 -20.65 -37.06
N THR A 37 -39.68 -19.34 -37.19
CA THR A 37 -39.67 -18.62 -38.47
C THR A 37 -38.85 -17.32 -38.38
N ALA A 38 -38.57 -16.73 -39.54
CA ALA A 38 -37.86 -15.45 -39.60
C ALA A 38 -38.70 -14.26 -39.10
N GLU A 39 -40.03 -14.37 -39.17
CA GLU A 39 -40.95 -13.32 -38.70
C GLU A 39 -40.91 -13.20 -37.16
N ASP A 40 -40.63 -14.30 -36.46
CA ASP A 40 -40.47 -14.36 -35.00
C ASP A 40 -39.26 -13.56 -34.50
N LEU A 41 -38.29 -13.23 -35.38
CA LEU A 41 -37.07 -12.51 -34.99
C LEU A 41 -37.33 -11.03 -34.66
N ALA A 42 -38.34 -10.41 -35.29
CA ALA A 42 -38.67 -9.01 -35.06
C ALA A 42 -39.10 -8.72 -33.60
N PRO A 43 -40.07 -9.45 -33.00
CA PRO A 43 -40.42 -9.26 -31.59
C PRO A 43 -39.25 -9.59 -30.65
N VAL A 44 -38.51 -10.68 -30.90
CA VAL A 44 -37.32 -11.05 -30.11
C VAL A 44 -36.30 -9.91 -30.06
N THR A 45 -36.06 -9.24 -31.19
CA THR A 45 -35.12 -8.11 -31.26
C THR A 45 -35.58 -6.92 -30.40
N ASN A 46 -36.89 -6.67 -30.36
CA ASN A 46 -37.47 -5.68 -29.47
C ASN A 46 -37.30 -6.09 -28.00
N ASP A 47 -37.55 -7.36 -27.67
CA ASP A 47 -37.41 -7.89 -26.32
C ASP A 47 -35.96 -7.78 -25.81
N LEU A 48 -34.97 -8.06 -26.66
CA LEU A 48 -33.55 -7.83 -26.37
C LEU A 48 -33.24 -6.36 -26.04
N SER A 49 -33.90 -5.44 -26.74
CA SER A 49 -33.77 -4.00 -26.48
C SER A 49 -34.37 -3.62 -25.11
N VAL A 50 -35.47 -4.25 -24.72
CA VAL A 50 -36.09 -4.08 -23.39
C VAL A 50 -35.17 -4.63 -22.30
N ILE A 51 -34.64 -5.85 -22.47
CA ILE A 51 -33.67 -6.46 -21.54
C ILE A 51 -32.45 -5.53 -21.35
N ALA A 52 -31.93 -4.96 -22.43
CA ALA A 52 -30.81 -4.02 -22.37
C ALA A 52 -31.14 -2.77 -21.53
N LYS A 53 -32.35 -2.23 -21.65
CA LYS A 53 -32.82 -1.09 -20.84
C LYS A 53 -32.93 -1.45 -19.36
N VAL A 54 -33.53 -2.60 -19.03
CA VAL A 54 -33.64 -3.09 -17.64
C VAL A 54 -32.25 -3.28 -17.02
N LYS A 55 -31.34 -3.94 -17.74
CA LYS A 55 -29.95 -4.13 -17.30
C LYS A 55 -29.23 -2.82 -17.04
N LYS A 56 -29.41 -1.83 -17.93
CA LYS A 56 -28.85 -0.49 -17.75
C LYS A 56 -29.43 0.19 -16.52
N GLY A 57 -30.75 0.17 -16.34
CA GLY A 57 -31.43 0.76 -15.18
C GLY A 57 -30.92 0.19 -13.85
N MET A 58 -30.78 -1.12 -13.74
CA MET A 58 -30.20 -1.76 -12.55
C MET A 58 -28.75 -1.33 -12.29
N LYS A 59 -27.94 -1.21 -13.35
CA LYS A 59 -26.54 -0.78 -13.24
C LYS A 59 -26.45 0.68 -12.77
N ASP A 60 -27.26 1.55 -13.34
CA ASP A 60 -27.29 2.98 -13.01
C ASP A 60 -27.75 3.16 -11.54
N LYS A 61 -28.75 2.40 -11.09
CA LYS A 61 -29.16 2.39 -9.67
C LYS A 61 -28.04 1.89 -8.75
N ARG A 62 -27.40 0.77 -9.08
CA ARG A 62 -26.23 0.28 -8.32
C ARG A 62 -25.16 1.36 -8.21
N GLU A 63 -24.84 2.03 -9.31
CA GLU A 63 -23.86 3.12 -9.32
C GLU A 63 -24.31 4.29 -8.44
N SER A 64 -25.60 4.65 -8.46
CA SER A 64 -26.14 5.73 -7.63
C SER A 64 -25.99 5.49 -6.13
N TYR A 65 -26.08 4.23 -5.66
CA TYR A 65 -25.85 3.90 -4.25
C TYR A 65 -24.35 3.83 -3.91
N VAL A 66 -23.55 3.27 -4.81
CA VAL A 66 -22.14 2.98 -4.53
C VAL A 66 -21.28 4.23 -4.65
N LYS A 67 -21.62 5.14 -5.57
CA LYS A 67 -20.88 6.38 -5.81
C LYS A 67 -20.67 7.23 -4.54
N PRO A 68 -21.71 7.61 -3.77
CA PRO A 68 -21.51 8.41 -2.56
C PRO A 68 -20.66 7.68 -1.50
N LEU A 69 -20.77 6.35 -1.40
CA LEU A 69 -19.93 5.57 -0.48
C LEU A 69 -18.46 5.61 -0.91
N LYS A 70 -18.18 5.48 -2.21
CA LYS A 70 -16.83 5.61 -2.77
C LYS A 70 -16.25 6.99 -2.56
N ASP A 71 -17.04 8.03 -2.82
CA ASP A 71 -16.62 9.42 -2.65
C ASP A 71 -16.26 9.68 -1.18
N ARG A 72 -17.11 9.25 -0.25
CA ARG A 72 -16.83 9.35 1.20
C ARG A 72 -15.61 8.55 1.63
N ALA A 73 -15.45 7.33 1.11
CA ALA A 73 -14.28 6.52 1.41
C ALA A 73 -12.99 7.19 0.93
N ALA A 74 -13.02 7.82 -0.25
CA ALA A 74 -11.90 8.60 -0.76
C ALA A 74 -11.59 9.81 0.13
N ASP A 75 -12.61 10.55 0.58
CA ASP A 75 -12.45 11.67 1.52
C ASP A 75 -11.78 11.21 2.82
N PHE A 76 -12.21 10.07 3.37
CA PHE A 76 -11.60 9.50 4.58
C PHE A 76 -10.14 9.13 4.36
N ILE A 77 -9.82 8.43 3.26
CA ILE A 77 -8.44 8.05 2.93
C ILE A 77 -7.56 9.29 2.83
N GLU A 78 -8.03 10.33 2.16
CA GLU A 78 -7.27 11.57 1.99
C GLU A 78 -7.08 12.30 3.31
N ALA A 79 -8.12 12.39 4.15
CA ALA A 79 -8.01 12.94 5.49
C ALA A 79 -6.97 12.18 6.34
N PHE A 80 -6.99 10.83 6.29
CA PHE A 80 -6.02 10.01 7.01
C PHE A 80 -4.59 10.23 6.50
N LYS A 81 -4.36 10.36 5.19
CA LYS A 81 -3.04 10.69 4.64
C LYS A 81 -2.53 12.02 5.18
N ILE A 82 -3.37 13.06 5.18
CA ILE A 82 -3.01 14.38 5.71
C ILE A 82 -2.65 14.28 7.19
N LEU A 83 -3.44 13.53 7.98
CA LEU A 83 -3.20 13.34 9.41
C LEU A 83 -1.95 12.50 9.70
N MET A 84 -1.63 11.52 8.84
CA MET A 84 -0.46 10.65 8.99
C MET A 84 0.84 11.28 8.48
N ALA A 85 0.76 12.26 7.57
CA ALA A 85 1.93 12.89 6.95
C ALA A 85 3.00 13.39 7.96
N PRO A 86 2.66 14.02 9.09
CA PRO A 86 3.66 14.43 10.09
C PRO A 86 4.39 13.24 10.73
N VAL A 87 3.68 12.13 10.96
CA VAL A 87 4.24 10.91 11.55
C VAL A 87 5.18 10.23 10.56
N GLU A 88 4.75 10.10 9.30
CA GLU A 88 5.60 9.57 8.23
C GLU A 88 6.84 10.44 8.01
N LYS A 89 6.69 11.78 8.08
CA LYS A 89 7.81 12.71 8.00
C LYS A 89 8.77 12.55 9.17
N ALA A 90 8.26 12.36 10.39
CA ALA A 90 9.08 12.11 11.56
C ALA A 90 9.86 10.78 11.44
N ASP A 91 9.21 9.70 11.01
CA ASP A 91 9.87 8.41 10.76
C ASP A 91 10.99 8.53 9.72
N SER A 92 10.71 9.22 8.60
CA SER A 92 11.70 9.51 7.56
C SER A 92 12.92 10.26 8.10
N ILE A 93 12.70 11.33 8.88
CA ILE A 93 13.79 12.13 9.50
C ILE A 93 14.62 11.27 10.47
N LEU A 94 13.98 10.45 11.31
CA LEU A 94 14.69 9.62 12.27
C LEU A 94 15.51 8.53 11.57
N ARG A 95 14.97 7.91 10.52
CA ARG A 95 15.71 6.95 9.68
C ARG A 95 16.92 7.59 9.02
N GLU A 96 16.77 8.80 8.47
CA GLU A 96 17.87 9.54 7.86
C GLU A 96 18.98 9.89 8.87
N LYS A 97 18.60 10.36 10.08
CA LYS A 97 19.55 10.66 11.16
C LYS A 97 20.31 9.42 11.60
N MET A 98 19.61 8.30 11.78
CA MET A 98 20.22 7.02 12.16
C MET A 98 21.20 6.53 11.07
N LEU A 99 20.82 6.61 9.79
CA LEU A 99 21.70 6.24 8.68
C LEU A 99 22.95 7.12 8.64
N THR A 100 22.79 8.44 8.79
CA THR A 100 23.90 9.39 8.85
C THR A 100 24.84 9.08 10.01
N TYR A 101 24.30 8.81 11.20
CA TYR A 101 25.09 8.44 12.37
C TYR A 101 25.88 7.15 12.14
N ASN A 102 25.25 6.09 11.62
CA ASN A 102 25.92 4.82 11.36
C ASN A 102 27.05 4.98 10.33
N LYS A 103 26.84 5.79 9.28
CA LYS A 103 27.87 6.09 8.29
C LYS A 103 29.07 6.81 8.92
N GLU A 104 28.81 7.73 9.84
CA GLU A 104 29.88 8.45 10.54
C GLU A 104 30.64 7.56 11.52
N GLN A 105 29.94 6.71 12.28
CA GLN A 105 30.60 5.72 13.15
C GLN A 105 31.48 4.76 12.35
N GLU A 106 31.00 4.32 11.18
CA GLU A 106 31.79 3.49 10.27
C GLU A 106 33.06 4.21 9.78
N ARG A 107 32.95 5.49 9.41
CA ARG A 107 34.11 6.32 9.02
C ARG A 107 35.13 6.42 10.15
N ILE A 108 34.68 6.75 11.36
CA ILE A 108 35.55 6.87 12.53
C ILE A 108 36.24 5.53 12.83
N ARG A 109 35.51 4.42 12.74
CA ARG A 109 36.05 3.08 12.93
C ARG A 109 37.16 2.77 11.93
N GLN A 110 36.92 3.02 10.64
CA GLN A 110 37.93 2.82 9.60
C GLN A 110 39.16 3.68 9.82
N GLU A 111 39.00 4.94 10.24
CA GLU A 111 40.12 5.83 10.56
C GLU A 111 40.93 5.34 11.78
N GLN A 112 40.25 4.86 12.82
CA GLN A 112 40.90 4.26 13.99
C GLN A 112 41.69 2.99 13.62
N GLU A 113 41.10 2.12 12.80
CA GLU A 113 41.75 0.92 12.28
C GLU A 113 42.97 1.25 11.41
N GLU A 114 42.88 2.26 10.55
CA GLU A 114 44.02 2.71 9.73
C GLU A 114 45.16 3.31 10.57
N ILE A 115 44.84 4.09 11.61
CA ILE A 115 45.84 4.62 12.55
C ILE A 115 46.54 3.47 13.27
N ASN A 116 45.78 2.50 13.77
CA ASN A 116 46.33 1.33 14.43
C ASN A 116 47.23 0.52 13.48
N ARG A 117 46.80 0.31 12.23
CA ARG A 117 47.60 -0.36 11.20
C ARG A 117 48.93 0.37 10.96
N LYS A 118 48.89 1.69 10.72
CA LYS A 118 50.11 2.50 10.49
C LYS A 118 51.05 2.50 11.69
N ARG A 119 50.52 2.51 12.92
CA ARG A 119 51.33 2.45 14.15
C ARG A 119 52.01 1.10 14.33
N GLN A 120 51.31 0.01 14.03
CA GLN A 120 51.90 -1.33 14.03
C GLN A 120 53.01 -1.46 12.98
N GLU A 121 52.74 -1.03 11.74
CA GLU A 121 53.73 -1.03 10.66
C GLU A 121 54.99 -0.21 11.02
N ALA A 122 54.82 0.99 11.61
CA ALA A 122 55.93 1.82 12.05
C ALA A 122 56.74 1.17 13.18
N ALA A 123 56.08 0.58 14.19
CA ALA A 123 56.75 -0.13 15.27
C ALA A 123 57.55 -1.35 14.77
N GLU A 124 56.99 -2.12 13.83
CA GLU A 124 57.70 -3.22 13.18
C GLU A 124 58.93 -2.75 12.39
N ALA A 125 58.81 -1.62 11.68
CA ALA A 125 59.92 -1.03 10.93
C ALA A 125 61.05 -0.54 11.86
N GLU A 126 60.71 0.11 12.99
CA GLU A 126 61.67 0.54 14.00
C GLU A 126 62.38 -0.65 14.67
N MET A 127 61.64 -1.70 15.01
CA MET A 127 62.22 -2.93 15.59
C MET A 127 63.25 -3.57 14.65
N LYS A 128 62.93 -3.63 13.34
CA LYS A 128 63.87 -4.15 12.32
C LYS A 128 65.12 -3.29 12.16
N LEU A 129 65.02 -1.97 12.38
CA LEU A 129 66.12 -1.05 12.15
C LEU A 129 67.04 -0.88 13.39
N LYS A 130 66.47 -0.83 14.59
CA LYS A 130 67.19 -0.58 15.85
C LYS A 130 67.50 -1.85 16.66
N GLY A 131 66.80 -2.96 16.43
CA GLY A 131 67.04 -4.24 17.12
C GLY A 131 66.61 -4.28 18.59
N GLU A 132 66.01 -3.21 19.11
CA GLU A 132 65.45 -3.13 20.47
C GLU A 132 63.93 -2.88 20.39
N LEU A 133 63.16 -3.47 21.31
CA LEU A 133 61.72 -3.26 21.45
C LEU A 133 61.47 -1.85 22.01
N THR A 134 61.27 -0.85 21.15
CA THR A 134 60.69 0.43 21.58
C THR A 134 59.22 0.26 22.00
N GLU A 135 58.80 1.12 22.93
CA GLU A 135 57.65 1.04 23.84
C GLU A 135 56.31 0.52 23.28
N SER A 136 55.47 0.04 24.22
CA SER A 136 54.10 -0.43 23.98
C SER A 136 53.33 0.56 23.10
N VAL A 137 53.01 0.14 21.87
CA VAL A 137 52.20 0.94 20.96
C VAL A 137 50.85 1.20 21.63
N ASN A 138 50.63 2.44 22.04
CA ASN A 138 49.34 2.86 22.56
C ASN A 138 48.34 2.84 21.40
N LEU A 139 47.64 1.73 21.21
CA LEU A 139 46.61 1.58 20.19
C LEU A 139 45.39 2.42 20.57
N VAL A 140 44.73 2.99 19.57
CA VAL A 140 43.46 3.69 19.78
C VAL A 140 42.36 2.63 19.91
N GLU A 141 41.53 2.74 20.95
CA GLU A 141 40.38 1.86 21.14
C GLU A 141 39.37 2.05 20.00
N VAL A 142 39.04 0.96 19.31
CA VAL A 142 38.13 0.95 18.16
C VAL A 142 36.69 0.90 18.65
N ILE A 143 35.84 1.79 18.14
CA ILE A 143 34.41 1.83 18.51
C ILE A 143 33.73 0.51 18.10
N PRO A 144 32.91 -0.12 18.97
CA PRO A 144 32.22 -1.38 18.66
C PRO A 144 31.20 -1.22 17.51
N GLU A 145 31.02 -2.29 16.72
CA GLU A 145 30.08 -2.32 15.58
C GLU A 145 28.66 -1.97 16.02
N THR A 146 28.03 -0.99 15.35
CA THR A 146 26.66 -0.58 15.66
C THR A 146 25.68 -1.74 15.47
N ALA A 147 24.76 -1.93 16.43
CA ALA A 147 23.79 -3.02 16.39
C ALA A 147 22.95 -3.00 15.09
N LYS A 148 22.99 -4.10 14.33
CA LYS A 148 22.18 -4.27 13.12
C LYS A 148 20.70 -4.38 13.50
N ARG A 149 19.87 -3.55 12.86
CA ARG A 149 18.41 -3.60 13.06
C ARG A 149 17.88 -4.89 12.45
N VAL A 150 17.36 -5.81 13.29
CA VAL A 150 16.67 -7.01 12.82
C VAL A 150 15.27 -6.59 12.39
N SER A 151 15.03 -6.52 11.08
CA SER A 151 13.71 -6.28 10.52
C SER A 151 12.92 -7.60 10.50
N THR A 152 12.04 -7.83 11.48
CA THR A 152 10.99 -8.84 11.33
C THR A 152 9.96 -8.30 10.34
N GLY A 153 9.99 -8.79 9.10
CA GLY A 153 9.12 -8.36 8.00
C GLY A 153 7.64 -8.72 8.17
N MET A 154 7.02 -8.25 9.25
CA MET A 154 5.67 -8.63 9.65
C MET A 154 4.67 -7.45 9.58
N GLY A 155 4.96 -6.43 8.77
CA GLY A 155 4.18 -5.18 8.77
C GLY A 155 4.13 -4.43 7.43
N SER A 156 4.20 -5.14 6.31
CA SER A 156 3.83 -4.58 5.00
C SER A 156 2.66 -5.37 4.44
N ALA A 157 1.46 -4.88 4.72
CA ALA A 157 0.21 -5.25 4.08
C ALA A 157 -0.37 -3.99 3.44
#